data_AF-A0A2T5DX18-F1
#
_entry.id   AF-A0A2T5DX18-F1
#
_cell.length_a   1.000
_cell.length_b   1.000
_cell.length_c   1.000
_cell.angle_alpha   90.00
_cell.angle_beta   90.00
_cell.angle_gamma   90.00
#
_symmetry.space_group_name_H-M   'P 1'
#
loop_
_entity.id
_entity.type
_entity.pdbx_description
1 polymer ?
#
loop_
_entity_poly.entity_id
_entity_poly.type
_entity_poly.pdbx_seq_one_letter_code
_entity_poly.pdbx_strand_id
1 'polypeptide(L)'
;MYISKVLITLAFASNIVSAESLNIAETGILNFYYSCEEKTEQLCVKSIDSTVDNRVLVTFSFNSRNTNLSYEEEQWVNFTRNQMFILLSTLNPEAEKMYSEKHRVFGLTMGNLKQSSVVLGMEANINDKDYAGFSMFFYDDGIKTRETLIPTNMRALEYYNNSQGAINGN
;
A
#
# COMPACT_ATOMS: atom_id res chain seq x y z
N MET A 1 12.42 9.27 -28.90
CA MET A 1 11.39 9.68 -27.92
C MET A 1 11.84 9.13 -26.58
N TYR A 2 12.50 9.94 -25.77
CA TYR A 2 13.14 9.50 -24.53
C TYR A 2 12.09 9.44 -23.41
N ILE A 3 11.70 8.24 -22.99
CA ILE A 3 10.96 8.06 -21.74
C ILE A 3 11.96 8.34 -20.63
N SER A 4 11.86 9.55 -20.08
CA SER A 4 12.66 10.01 -18.95
C SER A 4 12.44 9.06 -17.79
N LYS A 5 13.46 8.26 -17.45
CA LYS A 5 13.58 7.61 -16.15
C LYS A 5 13.73 8.76 -15.14
N VAL A 6 12.60 9.26 -14.65
CA VAL A 6 12.59 10.21 -13.54
C VAL A 6 13.23 9.50 -12.37
N LEU A 7 14.46 9.92 -12.06
CA LEU A 7 15.18 9.54 -10.87
C LEU A 7 14.44 10.21 -9.70
N ILE A 8 13.47 9.50 -9.12
CA ILE A 8 12.73 9.97 -7.95
C ILE A 8 13.69 9.88 -6.77
N THR A 9 14.19 11.04 -6.34
CA THR A 9 14.94 11.13 -5.08
C THR A 9 13.92 11.28 -3.96
N LEU A 10 13.45 10.17 -3.40
CA LEU A 10 12.89 10.21 -2.05
C LEU A 10 14.07 10.39 -1.10
N ALA A 11 14.14 11.54 -0.43
CA ALA A 11 15.12 11.73 0.63
C ALA A 11 14.68 10.93 1.87
N PHE A 12 14.70 9.60 1.79
CA PHE A 12 14.71 8.73 2.94
C PHE A 12 16.16 8.32 3.16
N ALA A 13 16.92 9.22 3.81
CA ALA A 13 18.11 8.77 4.54
C ALA A 13 17.70 7.52 5.34
N SER A 14 18.56 6.50 5.41
CA SER A 14 18.33 5.22 6.10
C SER A 14 17.45 5.34 7.36
N ASN A 15 16.15 5.10 7.26
CA ASN A 15 15.22 5.40 8.35
C ASN A 15 14.14 4.32 8.39
N ILE A 16 14.32 3.37 9.30
CA ILE A 16 13.23 2.55 9.80
C ILE A 16 12.13 3.50 10.27
N VAL A 17 10.91 3.37 9.76
CA VAL A 17 9.74 4.08 10.33
C VAL A 17 9.15 3.15 11.36
N SER A 18 8.95 3.65 12.59
CA SER A 18 8.37 2.81 13.63
C SER A 18 6.93 2.44 13.26
N ALA A 19 6.57 1.18 13.51
CA ALA A 19 5.20 0.71 13.34
C ALA A 19 4.18 1.50 14.19
N GLU A 20 4.60 2.03 15.34
CA GLU A 20 3.78 2.91 16.18
C GLU A 20 3.44 4.21 15.45
N SER A 21 4.40 4.82 14.75
CA SER A 21 4.14 6.06 14.01
C SER A 21 3.16 5.82 12.85
N LEU A 22 3.19 4.64 12.24
CA LEU A 22 2.24 4.23 11.20
C LEU A 22 0.92 3.65 11.75
N ASN A 23 0.76 3.61 13.08
CA ASN A 23 -0.39 3.03 13.79
C ASN A 23 -0.68 1.56 13.41
N ILE A 24 0.37 0.77 13.18
CA ILE A 24 0.28 -0.67 12.85
C ILE A 24 1.03 -1.57 13.83
N ALA A 25 1.55 -1.03 14.95
CA ALA A 25 2.28 -1.85 15.93
C ALA A 25 1.41 -2.95 16.55
N GLU A 26 0.14 -2.67 16.84
CA GLU A 26 -0.82 -3.63 17.40
C GLU A 26 -1.16 -4.78 16.45
N THR A 27 -0.79 -4.65 15.18
CA THR A 27 -1.03 -5.66 14.16
C THR A 27 0.13 -6.68 14.12
N GLY A 28 1.18 -6.51 14.93
CA GLY A 28 2.33 -7.43 14.93
C GLY A 28 3.32 -7.18 13.79
N ILE A 29 3.12 -6.12 13.01
CA ILE A 29 4.20 -5.48 12.25
C ILE A 29 5.00 -4.64 13.23
N LEU A 30 6.25 -5.03 13.46
CA LEU A 30 7.21 -4.35 14.31
C LEU A 30 8.22 -3.57 13.48
N ASN A 31 8.53 -4.05 12.27
CA ASN A 31 9.56 -3.46 11.42
C ASN A 31 9.01 -3.07 10.04
N PHE A 32 9.20 -1.80 9.67
CA PHE A 32 8.89 -1.27 8.34
C PHE A 32 10.09 -0.56 7.72
N TYR A 33 10.30 -0.80 6.42
CA TYR A 33 11.45 -0.30 5.67
C TYR A 33 11.02 0.43 4.38
N TYR A 34 11.76 1.48 4.03
CA TYR A 34 11.50 2.24 2.79
C TYR A 34 12.09 1.59 1.52
N SER A 35 12.79 0.46 1.66
CA SER A 35 13.34 -0.34 0.58
C SER A 35 13.25 -1.80 0.99
N CYS A 36 13.02 -2.70 0.04
CA CYS A 36 12.92 -4.13 0.31
C CYS A 36 14.28 -4.86 0.31
N GLU A 37 15.32 -4.22 0.89
CA GLU A 37 16.71 -4.66 0.78
C GLU A 37 17.05 -5.79 1.75
N GLU A 38 16.45 -5.78 2.94
CA GLU A 38 16.68 -6.81 3.95
C GLU A 38 15.63 -7.93 3.86
N LYS A 39 16.05 -9.17 4.11
CA LYS A 39 15.15 -10.33 4.04
C LYS A 39 14.22 -10.46 5.26
N THR A 40 14.51 -9.74 6.33
CA THR A 40 13.83 -9.80 7.63
C THR A 40 12.69 -8.80 7.76
N GLU A 41 12.44 -8.01 6.73
CA GLU A 41 11.46 -6.95 6.73
C GLU A 41 10.06 -7.55 6.67
N GLN A 42 9.21 -7.16 7.61
CA GLN A 42 7.82 -7.62 7.62
C GLN A 42 7.00 -6.89 6.56
N LEU A 43 7.25 -5.59 6.45
CA LEU A 43 6.60 -4.69 5.51
C LEU A 43 7.65 -3.73 4.95
N CYS A 44 7.69 -3.56 3.63
CA CYS A 44 8.60 -2.60 3.00
C CYS A 44 7.95 -1.91 1.79
N VAL A 45 8.42 -0.72 1.44
CA VAL A 45 8.03 -0.07 0.16
C VAL A 45 8.79 -0.76 -0.97
N LYS A 46 8.05 -1.40 -1.86
CA LYS A 46 8.59 -2.13 -3.01
C LYS A 46 8.74 -1.24 -4.23
N SER A 47 7.74 -0.41 -4.53
CA SER A 47 7.78 0.52 -5.65
C SER A 47 6.79 1.68 -5.48
N ILE A 48 7.05 2.76 -6.22
CA ILE A 48 6.12 3.87 -6.39
C ILE A 48 5.95 4.08 -7.89
N ASP A 49 4.75 3.87 -8.38
CA ASP A 49 4.44 3.85 -9.80
C ASP A 49 3.27 4.80 -10.12
N SER A 50 3.13 5.18 -11.39
CA SER A 50 1.93 5.85 -11.88
C SER A 50 0.97 4.79 -12.45
N THR A 51 -0.31 4.91 -12.10
CA THR A 51 -1.36 4.03 -12.62
C THR A 51 -1.88 4.48 -13.99
N VAL A 52 -2.65 3.61 -14.65
CA VAL A 52 -3.30 3.93 -15.94
C VAL A 52 -4.26 5.13 -15.89
N ASP A 53 -4.80 5.45 -14.71
CA ASP A 53 -5.72 6.58 -14.48
C ASP A 53 -5.03 7.80 -13.82
N ASN A 54 -3.69 7.90 -13.96
CA ASN A 54 -2.87 9.01 -13.44
C ASN A 54 -2.89 9.18 -11.91
N ARG A 55 -3.10 8.10 -11.17
CA ARG A 55 -2.91 8.04 -9.71
C ARG A 55 -1.49 7.61 -9.36
N VAL A 56 -1.11 7.81 -8.10
CA VAL A 56 0.14 7.28 -7.55
C VAL A 56 -0.15 5.96 -6.87
N LEU A 57 0.50 4.88 -7.31
CA LEU A 57 0.46 3.61 -6.63
C LEU A 57 1.72 3.45 -5.77
N VAL A 58 1.55 3.41 -4.45
CA VAL A 58 2.63 3.01 -3.53
C VAL A 58 2.44 1.53 -3.22
N THR A 59 3.35 0.69 -3.72
CA THR A 59 3.29 -0.76 -3.53
C THR A 59 4.15 -1.18 -2.35
N PHE A 60 3.54 -1.91 -1.43
CA PHE A 60 4.22 -2.52 -0.29
C PHE A 60 4.44 -4.01 -0.54
N SER A 61 5.55 -4.55 -0.02
CA SER A 61 5.74 -6.00 0.09
C SER A 61 5.47 -6.44 1.52
N PHE A 62 4.76 -7.55 1.68
CA PHE A 62 4.53 -8.19 2.97
C PHE A 62 4.94 -9.66 2.94
N ASN A 63 5.55 -10.16 4.01
CA ASN A 63 5.86 -11.58 4.15
C ASN A 63 5.44 -12.12 5.52
N SER A 64 4.45 -13.02 5.52
CA SER A 64 3.93 -13.68 6.72
C SER A 64 5.00 -14.39 7.53
N ARG A 65 6.03 -14.97 6.89
CA ARG A 65 7.14 -15.68 7.54
C ARG A 65 8.05 -14.77 8.36
N ASN A 66 8.02 -13.47 8.09
CA ASN A 66 8.81 -12.49 8.83
C ASN A 66 8.09 -12.00 10.09
N THR A 67 6.87 -12.51 10.35
CA THR A 67 6.09 -12.20 11.55
C THR A 67 6.20 -13.31 12.58
N ASN A 68 5.90 -12.99 13.85
CA ASN A 68 5.84 -13.98 14.93
C ASN A 68 4.42 -14.55 15.13
N LEU A 69 3.49 -14.28 14.20
CA LEU A 69 2.10 -14.68 14.32
C LEU A 69 1.89 -16.01 13.59
N SER A 70 1.04 -16.87 14.16
CA SER A 70 0.66 -18.14 13.56
C SER A 70 -0.82 -18.07 13.17
N TYR A 71 -1.08 -17.60 11.96
CA TYR A 71 -2.42 -17.44 11.42
C TYR A 71 -2.70 -18.42 10.27
N GLU A 72 -3.95 -18.83 10.17
CA GLU A 72 -4.46 -19.49 8.97
C GLU A 72 -4.46 -18.52 7.78
N GLU A 73 -4.46 -19.06 6.56
CA GLU A 73 -4.37 -18.25 5.33
C GLU A 73 -5.44 -17.16 5.26
N GLU A 74 -6.70 -17.47 5.61
CA GLU A 74 -7.79 -16.49 5.61
C GLU A 74 -7.56 -15.35 6.61
N GLN A 75 -7.03 -15.68 7.79
CA GLN A 75 -6.66 -14.69 8.80
C GLN A 75 -5.53 -13.80 8.30
N TRP A 76 -4.54 -14.36 7.59
CA TRP A 76 -3.48 -13.59 6.94
C TRP A 76 -3.98 -12.67 5.83
N VAL A 77 -4.94 -13.13 5.02
CA VAL A 77 -5.57 -12.31 3.99
C VAL A 77 -6.32 -11.14 4.61
N ASN A 78 -7.13 -11.39 5.64
CA ASN A 78 -7.86 -10.34 6.36
C ASN A 78 -6.91 -9.37 7.06
N PHE A 79 -5.86 -9.89 7.69
CA PHE A 79 -4.79 -9.13 8.28
C PHE A 79 -4.16 -8.15 7.29
N THR A 80 -3.74 -8.68 6.14
CA THR A 80 -3.05 -7.92 5.08
C THR A 80 -3.96 -6.85 4.49
N ARG A 81 -5.23 -7.17 4.23
CA ARG A 81 -6.23 -6.17 3.78
C ARG A 81 -6.42 -5.04 4.79
N ASN A 82 -6.46 -5.36 6.08
CA ASN A 82 -6.53 -4.35 7.13
C ASN A 82 -5.27 -3.45 7.13
N GLN A 83 -4.07 -4.02 6.94
CA GLN A 83 -2.85 -3.21 6.82
C GLN A 83 -2.91 -2.27 5.63
N MET A 84 -3.43 -2.74 4.49
CA MET A 84 -3.57 -1.90 3.32
C MET A 84 -4.51 -0.72 3.57
N PHE A 85 -5.61 -0.96 4.27
CA PHE A 85 -6.55 0.09 4.66
C PHE A 85 -5.90 1.12 5.62
N ILE A 86 -5.17 0.66 6.65
CA ILE A 86 -4.47 1.56 7.60
C ILE A 86 -3.45 2.41 6.86
N LEU A 87 -2.59 1.78 6.04
CA LEU A 87 -1.56 2.49 5.29
C LEU A 87 -2.16 3.49 4.29
N LEU A 88 -3.26 3.13 3.61
CA LEU A 88 -3.96 4.07 2.73
C LEU A 88 -4.43 5.28 3.52
N SER A 89 -5.02 5.06 4.69
CA SER A 89 -5.55 6.12 5.55
C SER A 89 -4.43 7.02 6.09
N THR A 90 -3.29 6.44 6.42
CA THR A 90 -2.10 7.12 6.94
C THR A 90 -1.39 7.96 5.86
N LEU A 91 -1.45 7.54 4.60
CA LEU A 91 -0.72 8.15 3.49
C LEU A 91 -1.58 9.07 2.61
N ASN A 92 -2.89 9.03 2.74
CA ASN A 92 -3.79 9.76 1.87
C ASN A 92 -4.54 10.86 2.66
N PRO A 93 -4.39 12.16 2.29
CA PRO A 93 -5.04 13.28 2.99
C PRO A 93 -6.57 13.21 2.98
N GLU A 94 -7.14 12.43 2.07
CA GLU A 94 -8.59 12.22 1.99
C GLU A 94 -9.13 11.42 3.17
N ALA A 95 -8.27 10.70 3.90
CA ALA A 95 -8.64 10.00 5.12
C ALA A 95 -9.03 10.94 6.28
N GLU A 96 -8.42 12.13 6.37
CA GLU A 96 -8.80 13.16 7.38
C GLU A 96 -10.25 13.62 7.20
N LYS A 97 -10.79 13.51 5.99
CA LYS A 97 -12.21 13.81 5.72
C LYS A 97 -13.15 12.70 6.18
N MET A 98 -12.64 11.47 6.36
CA MET A 98 -13.43 10.30 6.77
C MET A 98 -13.40 10.07 8.28
N TYR A 99 -12.23 10.26 8.89
CA TYR A 99 -12.00 10.03 10.31
C TYR A 99 -11.56 11.36 10.92
N SER A 100 -12.28 11.84 11.94
CA SER A 100 -12.11 13.13 12.66
C SER A 100 -10.74 13.81 12.54
N GLU A 101 -10.68 15.15 12.63
CA GLU A 101 -9.49 16.05 12.53
C GLU A 101 -8.18 15.62 13.26
N LYS A 102 -8.22 14.58 14.09
CA LYS A 102 -7.08 13.97 14.76
C LYS A 102 -6.35 12.88 13.96
N HIS A 103 -6.86 12.43 12.81
CA HIS A 103 -6.11 11.50 11.95
C HIS A 103 -4.89 12.22 11.38
N ARG A 104 -3.70 11.72 11.68
CA ARG A 104 -2.46 12.30 11.15
C ARG A 104 -2.11 11.64 9.83
N VAL A 105 -2.06 12.43 8.77
CA VAL A 105 -1.56 11.99 7.47
C VAL A 105 -0.07 12.29 7.37
N PHE A 106 0.72 11.31 6.94
CA PHE A 106 2.12 11.55 6.63
C PHE A 106 2.24 12.29 5.31
N GLY A 107 2.89 13.45 5.32
CA GLY A 107 3.15 14.20 4.09
C GLY A 107 4.06 13.41 3.15
N LEU A 108 3.59 13.15 1.93
CA LEU A 108 4.40 12.56 0.87
C LEU A 108 4.85 13.66 -0.09
N THR A 109 6.17 13.85 -0.23
CA THR A 109 6.71 14.73 -1.26
C THR A 109 6.73 13.99 -2.60
N MET A 110 5.64 14.08 -3.37
CA MET A 110 5.47 13.32 -4.63
C MET A 110 5.74 14.15 -5.90
N GLY A 111 6.56 15.20 -5.82
CA GLY A 111 6.85 16.08 -6.96
C GLY A 111 5.57 16.73 -7.51
N ASN A 112 5.24 16.45 -8.77
CA ASN A 112 4.04 16.97 -9.45
C ASN A 112 2.76 16.16 -9.17
N LEU A 113 2.86 15.04 -8.48
CA LEU A 113 1.74 14.15 -8.22
C LEU A 113 1.00 14.60 -6.95
N LYS A 114 -0.33 14.52 -6.98
CA LYS A 114 -1.17 14.90 -5.84
C LYS A 114 -1.35 13.74 -4.88
N GLN A 115 -1.11 14.00 -3.60
CA GLN A 115 -1.33 13.02 -2.51
C GLN A 115 -2.80 12.61 -2.36
N SER A 116 -3.74 13.45 -2.79
CA SER A 116 -5.17 13.13 -2.89
C SER A 116 -5.50 12.04 -3.93
N SER A 117 -4.49 11.46 -4.58
CA SER A 117 -4.62 10.45 -5.64
C SER A 117 -3.77 9.22 -5.36
N VAL A 118 -3.54 8.90 -4.08
CA VAL A 118 -2.80 7.68 -3.69
C VAL A 118 -3.70 6.46 -3.75
N VAL A 119 -3.19 5.43 -4.41
CA VAL A 119 -3.62 4.04 -4.33
C VAL A 119 -2.53 3.28 -3.58
N LEU A 120 -2.92 2.38 -2.69
CA LEU A 120 -1.99 1.53 -2.00
C LEU A 120 -2.00 0.12 -2.62
N GLY A 121 -0.87 -0.32 -3.14
CA GLY A 121 -0.66 -1.67 -3.64
C GLY A 121 -0.06 -2.57 -2.56
N MET A 122 -0.37 -3.86 -2.61
CA MET A 122 0.27 -4.87 -1.78
C MET A 122 0.65 -6.08 -2.62
N GLU A 123 1.89 -6.54 -2.44
CA GLU A 123 2.40 -7.82 -2.94
C GLU A 123 2.82 -8.65 -1.73
N ALA A 124 2.03 -9.66 -1.40
CA ALA A 124 2.15 -10.40 -0.14
C ALA A 124 2.53 -11.86 -0.39
N ASN A 125 3.47 -12.39 0.39
CA ASN A 125 3.71 -13.82 0.51
C ASN A 125 3.06 -14.33 1.82
N ILE A 126 1.97 -15.07 1.67
CA ILE A 126 1.17 -15.62 2.77
C ILE A 126 1.28 -17.15 2.70
N ASN A 127 1.93 -17.75 3.70
CA ASN A 127 2.10 -19.21 3.77
C ASN A 127 2.58 -19.82 2.43
N ASP A 128 3.62 -19.23 1.83
CA ASP A 128 4.21 -19.64 0.54
C ASP A 128 3.34 -19.44 -0.71
N LYS A 129 2.25 -18.69 -0.58
CA LYS A 129 1.41 -18.29 -1.71
C LYS A 129 1.55 -16.80 -1.93
N ASP A 130 1.68 -16.43 -3.20
CA ASP A 130 1.76 -15.03 -3.60
C ASP A 130 0.36 -14.46 -3.80
N TYR A 131 0.18 -13.23 -3.31
CA TYR A 131 -1.02 -12.44 -3.43
C TYR A 131 -0.67 -11.05 -3.95
N ALA A 132 -1.59 -10.49 -4.72
CA ALA A 132 -1.55 -9.09 -5.08
C ALA A 132 -2.91 -8.43 -4.84
N GLY A 133 -2.86 -7.15 -4.50
CA GLY A 133 -4.02 -6.40 -4.09
C GLY A 133 -3.81 -4.90 -4.17
N PHE A 134 -4.90 -4.17 -4.06
CA PHE A 134 -4.85 -2.74 -3.84
C PHE A 134 -5.97 -2.25 -2.92
N SER A 135 -5.73 -1.11 -2.29
CA SER A 135 -6.69 -0.31 -1.55
C SER A 135 -6.73 1.10 -2.10
N MET A 136 -7.94 1.66 -2.26
CA MET A 136 -8.12 3.05 -2.68
C MET A 136 -9.45 3.62 -2.18
N PHE A 137 -9.50 4.95 -2.13
CA PHE A 137 -10.74 5.70 -1.95
C PHE A 137 -11.45 5.93 -3.30
N PHE A 138 -12.76 5.70 -3.32
CA PHE A 138 -13.71 6.02 -4.37
C PHE A 138 -14.56 7.22 -3.96
N TYR A 139 -14.97 8.01 -4.94
CA TYR A 139 -15.73 9.25 -4.74
C TYR A 139 -17.07 9.16 -5.48
N ASP A 140 -17.94 8.27 -5.02
CA ASP A 140 -19.31 8.10 -5.56
C ASP A 140 -20.32 8.29 -4.43
N ASP A 141 -20.93 9.48 -4.38
CA ASP A 141 -21.87 9.98 -3.36
C ASP A 141 -21.35 10.00 -1.90
N GLY A 142 -20.04 9.82 -1.73
CA GLY A 142 -19.33 9.77 -0.47
C GLY A 142 -17.97 9.11 -0.66
N ILE A 143 -17.07 9.23 0.32
CA ILE A 143 -15.79 8.53 0.26
C ILE A 143 -16.03 7.07 0.66
N LYS A 144 -15.71 6.11 -0.22
CA LYS A 144 -15.79 4.66 0.04
C LYS A 144 -14.42 4.03 -0.14
N THR A 145 -14.13 2.94 0.57
CA THR A 145 -12.93 2.15 0.31
C THR A 145 -13.23 0.90 -0.50
N ARG A 146 -12.24 0.45 -1.25
CA ARG A 146 -12.22 -0.89 -1.83
C ARG A 146 -10.87 -1.51 -1.59
N GLU A 147 -10.87 -2.62 -0.87
CA GLU A 147 -9.69 -3.44 -0.63
C GLU A 147 -9.84 -4.75 -1.39
N THR A 148 -8.85 -5.08 -2.18
CA THR A 148 -8.74 -6.38 -2.84
C THR A 148 -7.42 -7.02 -2.46
N LEU A 149 -7.42 -8.35 -2.34
CA LEU A 149 -6.21 -9.15 -2.20
C LEU A 149 -6.55 -10.54 -2.73
N ILE A 150 -5.94 -10.94 -3.83
CA ILE A 150 -6.25 -12.21 -4.49
C ILE A 150 -4.98 -13.04 -4.66
N PRO A 151 -5.07 -14.39 -4.65
CA PRO A 151 -3.93 -15.24 -4.95
C PRO A 151 -3.52 -15.05 -6.41
N THR A 152 -2.30 -14.55 -6.64
CA THR A 152 -1.76 -14.30 -7.98
C THR A 152 -0.25 -14.02 -7.90
N ASN A 153 0.46 -14.33 -8.99
CA ASN A 153 1.86 -13.97 -9.17
C ASN A 153 2.02 -12.62 -9.92
N MET A 154 0.91 -11.95 -10.24
CA MET A 154 0.93 -10.62 -10.86
C MET A 154 1.50 -9.58 -9.89
N ARG A 155 2.12 -8.55 -10.44
CA ARG A 155 2.48 -7.36 -9.67
C ARG A 155 1.22 -6.57 -9.28
N ALA A 156 1.28 -5.84 -8.17
CA ALA A 156 0.14 -5.02 -7.72
C ALA A 156 -0.27 -3.97 -8.77
N LEU A 157 0.70 -3.36 -9.46
CA LEU A 157 0.45 -2.42 -10.55
C LEU A 157 -0.30 -3.06 -11.72
N GLU A 158 0.14 -4.25 -12.14
CA GLU A 158 -0.49 -4.99 -13.24
C GLU A 158 -1.93 -5.37 -12.87
N TYR A 159 -2.11 -5.91 -11.66
CA TYR A 159 -3.42 -6.27 -11.15
C TYR A 159 -4.36 -5.05 -11.06
N TYR A 160 -3.86 -3.92 -10.54
CA TYR A 160 -4.62 -2.67 -10.49
C TYR A 160 -5.08 -2.24 -11.88
N ASN A 161 -4.15 -2.15 -12.84
CA ASN A 161 -4.44 -1.70 -14.19
C ASN A 161 -5.47 -2.59 -14.89
N ASN A 162 -5.36 -3.92 -14.72
CA ASN A 162 -6.32 -4.89 -15.25
C ASN A 162 -7.69 -4.75 -14.59
N SER A 163 -7.73 -4.43 -13.29
CA SER A 163 -8.98 -4.26 -12.56
C SER A 163 -9.74 -2.99 -12.96
N GLN A 164 -9.06 -1.90 -13.36
CA GLN A 164 -9.73 -0.64 -13.74
C GLN A 164 -10.68 -0.80 -14.93
N GLY A 165 -10.36 -1.70 -15.88
CA GLY A 165 -11.25 -2.04 -16.98
C GLY A 165 -12.56 -2.69 -16.53
N ALA A 166 -12.57 -3.36 -15.37
CA ALA A 166 -13.76 -3.95 -14.76
C ALA A 166 -14.51 -2.99 -13.81
N ILE A 167 -13.89 -1.87 -13.42
CA ILE A 167 -14.50 -0.85 -12.54
C ILE A 167 -15.27 0.18 -13.36
N ASN A 168 -14.73 0.59 -14.50
CA ASN A 168 -15.36 1.57 -15.39
C ASN A 168 -16.44 0.96 -16.32
N GLY A 169 -16.71 -0.34 -16.19
CA GLY A 169 -17.63 -1.10 -17.04
C GLY A 169 -19.00 -1.39 -16.42
N ASN A 170 -19.28 -0.88 -15.21
CA ASN A 170 -20.56 -1.03 -14.51
C ASN A 170 -21.25 0.32 -14.34
#